data_AF-A0A2V7TRC6-F1
#
_entry.id   AF-A0A2V7TRC6-F1
#
_cell.length_a   1.000
_cell.length_b   1.000
_cell.length_c   1.000
_cell.angle_alpha   90.00
_cell.angle_beta   90.00
_cell.angle_gamma   90.00
#
_symmetry.space_group_name_H-M   'P 1'
#
loop_
_entity.id
_entity.type
_entity.pdbx_description
1 polymer ?
#
loop_
_entity_poly.entity_id
_entity_poly.type
_entity_poly.pdbx_seq_one_letter_code
_entity_poly.pdbx_strand_id
1 'polypeptide(L)'
;MKRDLDRRGFLKIAGASMGVGALYTVWPGLGSAEGGEVARRLGSSTGEKPTPFTFIQLSDAHVGFDGPIGTSALEKAVETINGMPQTPDLILFTGDLTHDTEKPGEHAARMNLFKDISGRLKVPKVYHVPGEHDAGLDGGELFRNIFGPTYYSFDHRGVHFVALDNVSRARPEVGTEQRAWLAQDLARFPKTAPLVVFTHRPLFDLRPDWEWFTSDGDEVMNLLAPYENVTVLYGHIHREDHHAIGHSQHYAARSLSFAFPDPDKVEDKKPIPFDKDQPFKNLGLRVVSQTPGRAAGVDSVTVKDVELAMNEYSGTEGFNQLLKPATF
;
A
#
# COMPACT_ATOMS: atom_id res chain seq x y z
N MET A 1 -39.45 33.15 18.55
CA MET A 1 -40.10 31.84 18.33
C MET A 1 -39.30 31.11 17.27
N LYS A 2 -38.49 30.14 17.67
CA LYS A 2 -37.70 29.28 16.75
C LYS A 2 -38.69 28.40 15.99
N ARG A 3 -38.58 28.34 14.65
CA ARG A 3 -39.23 27.29 13.86
C ARG A 3 -38.26 26.13 13.78
N ASP A 4 -38.66 25.04 14.41
CA ASP A 4 -38.01 23.74 14.37
C ASP A 4 -37.90 23.24 12.93
N LEU A 5 -36.67 22.90 12.53
CA LEU A 5 -36.43 22.14 11.32
C LEU A 5 -36.86 20.69 11.56
N ASP A 6 -37.71 20.24 10.64
CA ASP A 6 -38.41 18.98 10.61
C ASP A 6 -37.44 17.77 10.71
N ARG A 7 -37.59 17.02 11.81
CA ARG A 7 -36.81 15.81 12.11
C ARG A 7 -37.14 14.62 11.21
N ARG A 8 -38.07 14.76 10.25
CA ARG A 8 -38.43 13.69 9.28
C ARG A 8 -37.75 13.81 7.92
N GLY A 9 -36.90 14.81 7.70
CA GLY A 9 -36.00 14.90 6.53
C GLY A 9 -34.64 14.23 6.72
N PHE A 10 -34.30 13.72 7.91
CA PHE A 10 -32.94 13.25 8.25
C PHE A 10 -32.74 11.73 8.18
N LEU A 11 -33.74 10.96 7.74
CA LEU A 11 -33.66 9.49 7.67
C LEU A 11 -34.38 8.97 6.42
N LYS A 12 -33.81 9.27 5.25
CA LYS A 12 -34.02 8.51 4.01
C LYS A 12 -32.76 8.58 3.13
N ILE A 13 -31.77 7.73 3.42
CA ILE A 13 -30.90 7.20 2.38
C ILE A 13 -30.90 5.68 2.56
N ALA A 14 -31.84 5.05 1.89
CA ALA A 14 -31.80 3.63 1.58
C ALA A 14 -31.28 3.50 0.15
N GLY A 15 -30.34 2.58 -0.07
CA GLY A 15 -30.14 1.91 -1.35
C GLY A 15 -29.30 2.63 -2.40
N ALA A 16 -27.98 2.50 -2.29
CA ALA A 16 -27.07 2.33 -3.43
C ALA A 16 -25.73 1.79 -2.90
N SER A 17 -25.66 0.47 -2.74
CA SER A 17 -24.42 -0.29 -2.63
C SER A 17 -23.67 -0.19 -3.97
N MET A 18 -22.62 0.61 -4.05
CA MET A 18 -21.62 0.56 -5.14
C MET A 18 -20.28 1.12 -4.66
N GLY A 19 -19.19 0.37 -4.88
CA GLY A 19 -17.85 0.93 -5.08
C GLY A 19 -16.85 0.75 -3.93
N VAL A 20 -15.88 -0.12 -4.19
CA VAL A 20 -14.71 -0.49 -3.37
C VAL A 20 -13.68 0.66 -3.26
N GLY A 21 -13.03 0.78 -2.10
CA GLY A 21 -11.64 1.26 -1.95
C GLY A 21 -11.41 2.77 -1.95
N ALA A 22 -11.25 3.34 -0.77
CA ALA A 22 -11.00 4.75 -0.53
C ALA A 22 -9.53 5.17 -0.75
N LEU A 23 -9.36 6.28 -1.47
CA LEU A 23 -8.47 7.37 -1.09
C LEU A 23 -9.45 8.55 -0.92
N TYR A 24 -9.43 9.23 0.22
CA TYR A 24 -10.36 10.34 0.45
C TYR A 24 -9.68 11.65 0.11
N THR A 25 -10.46 12.50 -0.55
CA THR A 25 -10.26 13.94 -0.73
C THR A 25 -9.58 14.58 0.47
N VAL A 26 -8.30 14.95 0.33
CA VAL A 26 -7.77 16.08 1.11
C VAL A 26 -7.96 17.33 0.26
N TRP A 27 -9.23 17.73 0.09
CA TRP A 27 -9.52 19.13 -0.17
C TRP A 27 -10.13 19.69 1.11
N PRO A 28 -9.41 20.53 1.87
CA PRO A 28 -10.10 21.42 2.76
C PRO A 28 -10.94 22.30 1.84
N GLY A 29 -12.26 22.27 1.96
CA GLY A 29 -13.12 23.18 1.21
C GLY A 29 -12.54 24.59 1.26
N LEU A 30 -11.88 25.01 0.18
CA LEU A 30 -11.20 26.32 0.07
C LEU A 30 -12.22 27.48 0.09
N GLY A 31 -13.51 27.17 0.26
CA GLY A 31 -14.58 28.13 0.52
C GLY A 31 -14.97 28.29 1.99
N SER A 32 -14.39 27.53 2.94
CA SER A 32 -14.72 27.64 4.37
C SER A 32 -13.48 27.95 5.23
N ALA A 33 -13.66 28.78 6.26
CA ALA A 33 -12.57 29.23 7.13
C ALA A 33 -11.88 28.07 7.88
N GLU A 34 -12.62 27.02 8.24
CA GLU A 34 -12.12 25.84 8.95
C GLU A 34 -11.17 25.00 8.08
N GLY A 35 -11.50 24.82 6.79
CA GLY A 35 -10.63 24.11 5.84
C GLY A 35 -9.29 24.84 5.63
N GLY A 36 -9.31 26.17 5.53
CA GLY A 36 -8.09 26.97 5.41
C GLY A 36 -7.20 26.87 6.65
N GLU A 37 -7.79 26.75 7.84
CA GLU A 37 -7.05 26.60 9.10
C GLU A 37 -6.43 25.20 9.23
N VAL A 38 -7.15 24.13 8.86
CA VAL A 38 -6.60 22.77 8.81
C VAL A 38 -5.45 22.66 7.81
N ALA A 39 -5.61 23.20 6.59
CA ALA A 39 -4.54 23.21 5.59
C ALA A 39 -3.29 23.96 6.07
N ARG A 40 -3.49 25.07 6.79
CA ARG A 40 -2.40 25.88 7.35
C ARG A 40 -1.72 25.17 8.53
N ARG A 41 -2.48 24.50 9.39
CA ARG A 41 -1.94 23.68 10.50
C ARG A 41 -1.18 22.47 9.98
N LEU A 42 -1.72 21.76 8.99
CA LEU A 42 -1.03 20.64 8.33
C LEU A 42 0.26 21.10 7.66
N GLY A 43 0.21 22.17 6.87
CA GLY A 43 1.41 22.75 6.28
C GLY A 43 2.44 23.25 7.29
N SER A 44 2.02 23.62 8.51
CA SER A 44 2.96 23.95 9.59
C SER A 44 3.55 22.73 10.30
N SER A 45 2.87 21.59 10.35
CA SER A 45 3.35 20.36 10.99
C SER A 45 4.17 19.46 10.06
N THR A 46 3.78 19.35 8.79
CA THR A 46 4.48 18.56 7.76
C THR A 46 5.49 19.40 6.97
N GLY A 47 5.41 20.73 7.05
CA GLY A 47 6.13 21.62 6.14
C GLY A 47 5.54 21.68 4.71
N GLU A 48 4.49 20.90 4.42
CA GLU A 48 3.93 20.72 3.09
C GLU A 48 2.42 20.95 3.06
N LYS A 49 1.94 21.76 2.09
CA LYS A 49 0.50 21.95 1.90
C LYS A 49 -0.13 20.72 1.24
N PRO A 50 -1.32 20.27 1.69
CA PRO A 50 -2.07 19.24 1.01
C PRO A 50 -2.30 19.58 -0.46
N THR A 51 -1.82 18.73 -1.36
CA THR A 51 -2.00 18.87 -2.81
C THR A 51 -2.21 17.50 -3.45
N PRO A 52 -2.97 17.39 -4.56
CA PRO A 52 -3.20 16.10 -5.20
C PRO A 52 -1.90 15.45 -5.69
N PHE A 53 -1.82 14.13 -5.56
CA PHE A 53 -0.70 13.31 -6.02
C PHE A 53 -1.15 11.87 -6.30
N THR A 54 -0.28 11.10 -6.93
CA THR A 54 -0.53 9.67 -7.19
C THR A 54 0.65 8.82 -6.75
N PHE A 55 0.37 7.60 -6.31
CA PHE A 55 1.41 6.64 -5.98
C PHE A 55 0.98 5.21 -6.32
N ILE A 56 1.96 4.32 -6.39
CA ILE A 56 1.75 2.90 -6.67
C ILE A 56 2.22 2.08 -5.47
N GLN A 57 1.43 1.07 -5.09
CA GLN A 57 1.83 0.04 -4.14
C GLN A 57 2.19 -1.23 -4.90
N LEU A 58 3.37 -1.77 -4.58
CA LEU A 58 3.90 -3.05 -5.07
C LEU A 58 4.23 -3.93 -3.87
N SER A 59 4.19 -5.25 -4.06
CA SER A 59 4.47 -6.18 -2.98
C SER A 59 4.95 -7.53 -3.51
N ASP A 60 5.69 -8.26 -2.67
CA ASP A 60 6.03 -9.68 -2.86
C ASP A 60 6.62 -9.94 -4.26
N ALA A 61 7.67 -9.18 -4.58
CA ALA A 61 8.40 -9.27 -5.84
C ALA A 61 9.19 -10.58 -5.92
N HIS A 62 9.66 -11.11 -4.79
CA HIS A 62 10.39 -12.38 -4.68
C HIS A 62 11.46 -12.58 -5.77
N VAL A 63 12.32 -11.58 -5.95
CA VAL A 63 13.48 -11.70 -6.86
C VAL A 63 14.31 -12.94 -6.47
N GLY A 64 14.54 -13.82 -7.45
CA GLY A 64 15.23 -15.10 -7.24
C GLY A 64 14.33 -16.29 -6.89
N PHE A 65 13.01 -16.13 -6.86
CA PHE A 65 12.07 -17.27 -6.79
C PHE A 65 12.19 -18.15 -8.03
N ASP A 66 12.37 -19.45 -7.83
CA ASP A 66 12.46 -20.47 -8.90
C ASP A 66 11.06 -20.88 -9.37
N GLY A 67 10.34 -19.88 -9.88
CA GLY A 67 9.01 -20.02 -10.46
C GLY A 67 8.98 -19.51 -11.90
N PRO A 68 7.92 -19.86 -12.66
CA PRO A 68 7.84 -19.58 -14.10
C PRO A 68 7.89 -18.08 -14.46
N ILE A 69 7.55 -17.19 -13.51
CA ILE A 69 7.69 -15.73 -13.68
C ILE A 69 8.92 -15.23 -12.91
N GLY A 70 9.01 -15.54 -11.61
CA GLY A 70 10.14 -15.17 -10.76
C GLY A 70 10.53 -13.70 -10.91
N THR A 71 11.83 -13.44 -11.05
CA THR A 71 12.39 -12.08 -11.21
C THR A 71 11.78 -11.28 -12.37
N SER A 72 11.33 -11.92 -13.44
CA SER A 72 10.77 -11.22 -14.62
C SER A 72 9.49 -10.42 -14.29
N ALA A 73 8.79 -10.78 -13.21
CA ALA A 73 7.61 -10.05 -12.73
C ALA A 73 7.96 -8.60 -12.39
N LEU A 74 9.06 -8.41 -11.64
CA LEU A 74 9.52 -7.08 -11.25
C LEU A 74 9.99 -6.29 -12.47
N GLU A 75 10.73 -6.92 -13.38
CA GLU A 75 11.17 -6.25 -14.62
C GLU A 75 9.97 -5.74 -15.42
N LYS A 76 8.91 -6.55 -15.50
CA LYS A 76 7.69 -6.17 -16.19
C LYS A 76 6.93 -5.05 -15.50
N ALA A 77 6.87 -5.07 -14.16
CA ALA A 77 6.32 -3.98 -13.38
C ALA A 77 7.04 -2.66 -13.69
N VAL A 78 8.37 -2.69 -13.72
CA VAL A 78 9.20 -1.50 -14.04
C VAL A 78 8.94 -0.99 -15.46
N GLU A 79 8.91 -1.87 -16.46
CA GLU A 79 8.58 -1.49 -17.84
C GLU A 79 7.19 -0.83 -17.93
N THR A 80 6.22 -1.42 -17.26
CA THR A 80 4.82 -0.98 -17.26
C THR A 80 4.69 0.41 -16.66
N ILE A 81 5.29 0.62 -15.47
CA ILE A 81 5.25 1.90 -14.77
C ILE A 81 5.98 2.98 -15.58
N ASN A 82 7.12 2.66 -16.16
CA ASN A 82 7.88 3.58 -17.02
C ASN A 82 7.16 3.95 -18.32
N GLY A 83 6.21 3.11 -18.77
CA GLY A 83 5.37 3.34 -19.94
C GLY A 83 4.07 4.09 -19.66
N MET A 84 3.77 4.42 -18.40
CA MET A 84 2.55 5.15 -18.05
C MET A 84 2.56 6.56 -18.63
N PRO A 85 1.40 7.08 -19.10
CA PRO A 85 1.31 8.44 -19.65
C PRO A 85 1.53 9.52 -18.59
N GLN A 86 1.31 9.19 -17.32
CA GLN A 86 1.58 10.05 -16.17
C GLN A 86 2.47 9.29 -15.20
N THR A 87 3.59 9.90 -14.83
CA THR A 87 4.51 9.36 -13.84
C THR A 87 3.93 9.54 -12.44
N PRO A 88 3.87 8.49 -11.59
CA PRO A 88 3.45 8.65 -10.20
C PRO A 88 4.47 9.50 -9.42
N ASP A 89 4.04 10.12 -8.32
CA ASP A 89 4.95 10.91 -7.48
C ASP A 89 5.88 10.01 -6.65
N LEU A 90 5.41 8.81 -6.26
CA LEU A 90 6.19 7.82 -5.52
C LEU A 90 5.71 6.38 -5.73
N ILE A 91 6.56 5.42 -5.35
CA ILE A 91 6.25 3.98 -5.29
C ILE A 91 6.57 3.47 -3.89
N LEU A 92 5.68 2.61 -3.36
CA LEU A 92 5.87 1.90 -2.10
C LEU A 92 5.97 0.39 -2.38
N PHE A 93 7.01 -0.26 -1.84
CA PHE A 93 7.10 -1.72 -1.77
C PHE A 93 6.77 -2.22 -0.36
N THR A 94 5.73 -3.03 -0.21
CA THR A 94 5.27 -3.59 1.07
C THR A 94 5.89 -4.95 1.39
N GLY A 95 7.21 -5.08 1.19
CA GLY A 95 8.00 -6.24 1.59
C GLY A 95 8.08 -7.38 0.57
N ASP A 96 8.86 -8.40 0.96
CA ASP A 96 9.28 -9.54 0.16
C ASP A 96 9.83 -9.14 -1.22
N LEU A 97 10.82 -8.24 -1.17
CA LEU A 97 11.52 -7.73 -2.35
C LEU A 97 12.27 -8.88 -3.06
N THR A 98 12.85 -9.77 -2.25
CA THR A 98 13.62 -10.92 -2.67
C THR A 98 13.00 -12.22 -2.17
N HIS A 99 13.43 -13.34 -2.74
CA HIS A 99 13.16 -14.65 -2.19
C HIS A 99 14.37 -15.08 -1.35
N ASP A 100 14.12 -15.63 -0.17
CA ASP A 100 15.17 -16.06 0.74
C ASP A 100 15.95 -17.27 0.20
N THR A 101 17.16 -17.45 0.72
CA THR A 101 18.04 -18.57 0.38
C THR A 101 19.15 -18.67 1.40
N GLU A 102 19.45 -19.89 1.85
CA GLU A 102 20.57 -20.17 2.75
C GLU A 102 21.90 -20.34 2.00
N LYS A 103 21.88 -20.33 0.66
CA LYS A 103 23.10 -20.47 -0.14
C LYS A 103 24.00 -19.25 0.06
N PRO A 104 25.27 -19.43 0.48
CA PRO A 104 26.16 -18.32 0.78
C PRO A 104 26.28 -17.32 -0.37
N GLY A 105 26.06 -16.03 -0.07
CA GLY A 105 26.16 -14.93 -1.01
C GLY A 105 24.97 -14.75 -1.97
N GLU A 106 24.08 -15.73 -2.09
CA GLU A 106 22.97 -15.65 -3.04
C GLU A 106 21.89 -14.65 -2.59
N HIS A 107 21.61 -14.57 -1.29
CA HIS A 107 20.64 -13.61 -0.75
C HIS A 107 21.08 -12.16 -1.02
N ALA A 108 22.36 -11.85 -0.78
CA ALA A 108 22.95 -10.55 -1.12
C ALA A 108 22.93 -10.28 -2.62
N ALA A 109 23.18 -11.29 -3.47
CA ALA A 109 23.08 -11.14 -4.92
C ALA A 109 21.65 -10.82 -5.36
N ARG A 110 20.63 -11.47 -4.77
CA ARG A 110 19.21 -11.20 -5.05
C ARG A 110 18.79 -9.80 -4.62
N MET A 111 19.24 -9.32 -3.45
CA MET A 111 18.94 -7.95 -3.00
C MET A 111 19.58 -6.89 -3.91
N ASN A 112 20.83 -7.09 -4.33
CA ASN A 112 21.46 -6.20 -5.29
C ASN A 112 20.74 -6.24 -6.65
N LEU A 113 20.31 -7.43 -7.10
CA LEU A 113 19.53 -7.56 -8.34
C LEU A 113 18.17 -6.83 -8.24
N PHE A 114 17.46 -6.95 -7.11
CA PHE A 114 16.25 -6.16 -6.88
C PHE A 114 16.55 -4.66 -6.99
N LYS A 115 17.62 -4.19 -6.32
CA LYS A 115 18.04 -2.78 -6.34
C LYS A 115 18.37 -2.30 -7.75
N ASP A 116 19.06 -3.12 -8.54
CA ASP A 116 19.39 -2.81 -9.93
C ASP A 116 18.13 -2.73 -10.82
N ILE A 117 17.22 -3.69 -10.68
CA ILE A 117 15.98 -3.72 -11.47
C ILE A 117 15.09 -2.54 -11.10
N SER A 118 14.82 -2.33 -9.81
CA SER A 118 13.96 -1.25 -9.31
C SER A 118 14.59 0.13 -9.54
N GLY A 119 15.92 0.24 -9.55
CA GLY A 119 16.65 1.47 -9.91
C GLY A 119 16.40 1.95 -11.34
N ARG A 120 15.80 1.12 -12.21
CA ARG A 120 15.36 1.51 -13.55
C ARG A 120 14.00 2.23 -13.56
N LEU A 121 13.29 2.33 -12.42
CA LEU A 121 12.03 3.07 -12.32
C LEU A 121 12.26 4.56 -12.55
N LYS A 122 11.50 5.15 -13.47
CA LYS A 122 11.50 6.58 -13.79
C LYS A 122 10.52 7.33 -12.90
N VAL A 123 10.63 7.12 -11.59
CA VAL A 123 9.81 7.76 -10.55
C VAL A 123 10.69 8.64 -9.67
N PRO A 124 10.19 9.76 -9.12
CA PRO A 124 10.99 10.60 -8.23
C PRO A 124 11.44 9.91 -6.95
N LYS A 125 10.62 9.02 -6.39
CA LYS A 125 10.83 8.42 -5.07
C LYS A 125 10.37 6.96 -5.06
N VAL A 126 11.18 6.09 -4.48
CA VAL A 126 10.86 4.69 -4.17
C VAL A 126 11.12 4.46 -2.70
N TYR A 127 10.15 3.87 -2.02
CA TYR A 127 10.21 3.51 -0.61
C TYR A 127 9.87 2.03 -0.45
N HIS A 128 10.43 1.41 0.58
CA HIS A 128 10.30 -0.02 0.87
C HIS A 128 10.30 -0.28 2.37
N VAL A 129 9.61 -1.34 2.77
CA VAL A 129 9.81 -2.06 4.03
C VAL A 129 10.32 -3.47 3.71
N PRO A 130 11.06 -4.14 4.62
CA PRO A 130 11.41 -5.54 4.42
C PRO A 130 10.17 -6.43 4.55
N GLY A 131 10.17 -7.57 3.85
CA GLY A 131 9.37 -8.73 4.24
C GLY A 131 10.22 -9.80 4.94
N GLU A 132 9.60 -10.89 5.39
CA GLU A 132 10.33 -11.97 6.05
C GLU A 132 11.40 -12.61 5.17
N HIS A 133 11.18 -12.68 3.84
CA HIS A 133 12.16 -13.24 2.94
C HIS A 133 13.39 -12.34 2.79
N ASP A 134 13.26 -11.05 3.10
CA ASP A 134 14.35 -10.09 3.08
C ASP A 134 15.12 -10.03 4.40
N ALA A 135 14.43 -10.17 5.53
CA ALA A 135 15.01 -9.85 6.85
C ALA A 135 15.00 -11.01 7.85
N GLY A 136 14.27 -12.09 7.60
CA GLY A 136 14.07 -13.18 8.56
C GLY A 136 15.36 -13.94 8.93
N LEU A 137 16.32 -14.04 8.01
CA LEU A 137 17.56 -14.80 8.22
C LEU A 137 18.61 -14.08 9.08
N ASP A 138 18.67 -12.75 9.05
CA ASP A 138 19.72 -11.95 9.70
C ASP A 138 19.18 -10.76 10.52
N GLY A 139 17.87 -10.73 10.75
CA GLY A 139 17.20 -9.63 11.43
C GLY A 139 17.27 -8.31 10.65
N GLY A 140 17.30 -8.38 9.32
CA GLY A 140 17.32 -7.24 8.40
C GLY A 140 18.67 -6.54 8.28
N GLU A 141 19.77 -7.17 8.69
CA GLU A 141 21.12 -6.57 8.59
C GLU A 141 21.48 -6.28 7.14
N LEU A 142 21.34 -7.27 6.26
CA LEU A 142 21.59 -7.13 4.84
C LEU A 142 20.67 -6.11 4.19
N PHE A 143 19.38 -6.12 4.54
CA PHE A 143 18.42 -5.12 4.08
C PHE A 143 18.90 -3.72 4.44
N ARG A 144 19.27 -3.49 5.72
CA ARG A 144 19.75 -2.18 6.17
C ARG A 144 20.98 -1.70 5.42
N ASN A 145 21.91 -2.59 5.13
CA ASN A 145 23.13 -2.27 4.40
C ASN A 145 22.87 -1.85 2.94
N ILE A 146 21.85 -2.42 2.28
CA ILE A 146 21.58 -2.19 0.85
C ILE A 146 20.57 -1.07 0.62
N PHE A 147 19.54 -1.03 1.45
CA PHE A 147 18.30 -0.27 1.27
C PHE A 147 18.07 0.83 2.32
N GLY A 148 18.83 0.81 3.42
CA GLY A 148 18.69 1.78 4.52
C GLY A 148 17.74 1.30 5.64
N PRO A 149 17.26 2.19 6.51
CA PRO A 149 16.51 1.81 7.71
C PRO A 149 15.25 0.99 7.37
N THR A 150 14.89 0.05 8.25
CA THR A 150 13.70 -0.81 8.05
C THR A 150 12.39 -0.15 8.50
N TYR A 151 12.48 0.91 9.30
CA TYR A 151 11.37 1.76 9.71
C TYR A 151 11.79 3.22 9.67
N TYR A 152 10.90 4.09 9.21
CA TYR A 152 11.14 5.51 8.99
C TYR A 152 9.83 6.21 8.66
N SER A 153 9.84 7.54 8.61
CA SER A 153 8.69 8.30 8.13
C SER A 153 9.11 9.44 7.22
N PHE A 154 8.18 9.91 6.40
CA PHE A 154 8.38 11.04 5.51
C PHE A 154 7.06 11.73 5.22
N ASP A 155 7.14 13.02 4.88
CA ASP A 155 5.99 13.78 4.44
C ASP A 155 5.97 13.85 2.91
N HIS A 156 4.78 13.74 2.33
CA HIS A 156 4.57 13.97 0.91
C HIS A 156 3.20 14.58 0.65
N ARG A 157 3.20 15.78 0.08
CA ARG A 157 2.03 16.55 -0.36
C ARG A 157 1.00 16.69 0.76
N GLY A 158 1.46 16.93 1.99
CA GLY A 158 0.62 17.10 3.18
C GLY A 158 0.09 15.79 3.81
N VAL A 159 0.56 14.64 3.33
CA VAL A 159 0.30 13.31 3.93
C VAL A 159 1.56 12.83 4.63
N HIS A 160 1.39 12.27 5.83
CA HIS A 160 2.48 11.68 6.59
C HIS A 160 2.54 10.17 6.36
N PHE A 161 3.66 9.68 5.84
CA PHE A 161 3.90 8.28 5.56
C PHE A 161 4.79 7.65 6.62
N VAL A 162 4.44 6.45 7.05
CA VAL A 162 5.16 5.70 8.09
C VAL A 162 5.45 4.28 7.60
N ALA A 163 6.72 3.94 7.50
CA ALA A 163 7.21 2.58 7.27
C ALA A 163 7.41 1.91 8.63
N LEU A 164 6.80 0.74 8.87
CA LEU A 164 7.08 -0.08 10.06
C LEU A 164 7.57 -1.47 9.64
N ASP A 165 8.57 -1.96 10.37
CA ASP A 165 9.13 -3.29 10.21
C ASP A 165 8.47 -4.24 11.21
N ASN A 166 7.74 -5.24 10.71
CA ASN A 166 7.11 -6.28 11.51
C ASN A 166 7.62 -7.69 11.19
N VAL A 167 8.83 -7.79 10.64
CA VAL A 167 9.40 -9.06 10.12
C VAL A 167 10.84 -9.32 10.53
N SER A 168 11.63 -8.28 10.86
CA SER A 168 13.05 -8.45 11.24
C SER A 168 13.27 -9.05 12.64
N ARG A 169 12.20 -9.26 13.41
CA ARG A 169 12.26 -9.81 14.76
C ARG A 169 11.89 -11.30 14.72
N ALA A 170 12.27 -12.04 15.77
CA ALA A 170 12.00 -13.48 15.87
C ALA A 170 10.50 -13.83 15.91
N ARG A 171 9.64 -12.86 16.20
CA ARG A 171 8.18 -12.96 16.13
C ARG A 171 7.68 -11.93 15.11
N PRO A 172 6.51 -12.15 14.47
CA PRO A 172 5.89 -11.15 13.62
C PRO A 172 5.40 -10.00 14.51
N GLU A 173 6.30 -9.06 14.85
CA GLU A 173 6.05 -7.98 15.81
C GLU A 173 6.80 -6.71 15.39
N VAL A 174 6.21 -5.55 15.65
CA VAL A 174 6.87 -4.23 15.49
C VAL A 174 7.84 -3.98 16.65
N GLY A 175 7.45 -4.38 17.86
CA GLY A 175 8.28 -4.28 19.06
C GLY A 175 8.24 -2.91 19.74
N THR A 176 8.60 -2.89 21.02
CA THR A 176 8.45 -1.72 21.90
C THR A 176 9.21 -0.48 21.43
N GLU A 177 10.39 -0.67 20.82
CA GLU A 177 11.24 0.42 20.33
C GLU A 177 10.57 1.20 19.20
N GLN A 178 10.14 0.48 18.15
CA GLN A 178 9.43 1.09 17.01
C GLN A 178 8.09 1.69 17.44
N ARG A 179 7.35 1.06 18.36
CA ARG A 179 6.09 1.63 18.88
C ARG A 179 6.32 2.93 19.66
N ALA A 180 7.39 3.01 20.46
CA ALA A 180 7.76 4.23 21.17
C ALA A 180 8.20 5.34 20.21
N TRP A 181 8.95 4.99 19.16
CA TRP A 181 9.30 5.91 18.07
C TRP A 181 8.06 6.42 17.34
N LEU A 182 7.14 5.52 16.96
CA LEU A 182 5.88 5.85 16.28
C LEU A 182 5.05 6.83 17.12
N ALA A 183 4.91 6.58 18.41
CA ALA A 183 4.18 7.48 19.30
C ALA A 183 4.76 8.90 19.32
N GLN A 184 6.08 9.03 19.31
CA GLN A 184 6.77 10.33 19.28
C GLN A 184 6.60 11.03 17.93
N ASP A 185 6.70 10.28 16.84
CA ASP A 185 6.57 10.83 15.49
C ASP A 185 5.13 11.32 15.23
N LEU A 186 4.14 10.49 15.57
CA LEU A 186 2.73 10.84 15.43
C LEU A 186 2.32 12.05 16.30
N ALA A 187 2.94 12.24 17.47
CA ALA A 187 2.64 13.36 18.37
C ALA A 187 2.92 14.74 17.75
N ARG A 188 3.67 14.80 16.65
CA ARG A 188 3.94 16.02 15.87
C ARG A 188 2.73 16.51 15.08
N PHE A 189 1.75 15.64 14.84
CA PHE A 189 0.64 15.89 13.92
C PHE A 189 -0.70 16.05 14.64
N PRO A 190 -1.60 16.94 14.15
CA PRO A 190 -2.97 16.98 14.63
C PRO A 190 -3.70 15.67 14.30
N LYS A 191 -4.74 15.35 15.07
CA LYS A 191 -5.53 14.11 14.88
C LYS A 191 -6.28 14.05 13.54
N THR A 192 -6.48 15.20 12.90
CA THR A 192 -7.05 15.31 11.56
C THR A 192 -6.03 15.02 10.45
N ALA A 193 -4.74 14.85 10.77
CA ALA A 193 -3.71 14.63 9.75
C ALA A 193 -3.92 13.31 8.99
N PRO A 194 -3.77 13.30 7.66
CA PRO A 194 -3.82 12.07 6.88
C PRO A 194 -2.53 11.28 7.06
N LEU A 195 -2.68 10.03 7.49
CA LEU A 195 -1.60 9.09 7.75
C LEU A 195 -1.68 7.91 6.78
N VAL A 196 -0.53 7.53 6.21
CA VAL A 196 -0.37 6.27 5.47
C VAL A 196 0.72 5.47 6.16
N VAL A 197 0.32 4.37 6.81
CA VAL A 197 1.23 3.40 7.39
C VAL A 197 1.42 2.26 6.39
N PHE A 198 2.64 1.79 6.18
CA PHE A 198 2.89 0.64 5.34
C PHE A 198 3.84 -0.36 6.01
N THR A 199 3.45 -1.62 5.94
CA THR A 199 4.08 -2.76 6.61
C THR A 199 4.13 -3.95 5.64
N HIS A 200 4.82 -5.02 6.00
CA HIS A 200 4.73 -6.25 5.22
C HIS A 200 3.52 -7.09 5.64
N ARG A 201 3.45 -7.45 6.93
CA ARG A 201 2.33 -8.23 7.49
C ARG A 201 1.16 -7.31 7.88
N PRO A 202 -0.10 -7.80 7.90
CA PRO A 202 -1.23 -7.03 8.41
C PRO A 202 -1.05 -6.70 9.90
N LEU A 203 -1.54 -5.53 10.32
CA LEU A 203 -1.53 -5.08 11.73
C LEU A 203 -2.73 -5.60 12.55
N PHE A 204 -3.39 -6.65 12.08
CA PHE A 204 -4.56 -7.26 12.71
C PHE A 204 -4.58 -8.75 12.40
N ASP A 205 -5.36 -9.50 13.18
CA ASP A 205 -5.53 -10.95 13.02
C ASP A 205 -6.46 -11.24 11.84
N LEU A 206 -5.92 -11.21 10.62
CA LEU A 206 -6.66 -11.57 9.41
C LEU A 206 -6.88 -13.09 9.33
N ARG A 207 -5.80 -13.86 9.48
CA ARG A 207 -5.83 -15.33 9.48
C ARG A 207 -4.60 -15.90 10.21
N PRO A 208 -4.63 -16.00 11.56
CA PRO A 208 -3.44 -16.38 12.35
C PRO A 208 -2.85 -17.75 12.03
N ASP A 209 -3.67 -18.73 11.68
CA ASP A 209 -3.24 -20.07 11.26
C ASP A 209 -2.54 -20.10 9.89
N TRP A 210 -2.66 -19.02 9.12
CA TRP A 210 -1.90 -18.78 7.88
C TRP A 210 -0.75 -17.79 8.07
N GLU A 211 -0.48 -17.44 9.33
CA GLU A 211 0.50 -16.44 9.76
C GLU A 211 0.23 -15.04 9.20
N TRP A 212 -1.04 -14.72 8.90
CA TRP A 212 -1.46 -13.40 8.43
C TRP A 212 -1.87 -12.52 9.60
N PHE A 213 -0.87 -12.10 10.37
CA PHE A 213 -1.03 -11.22 11.53
C PHE A 213 0.30 -10.57 11.93
N THR A 214 0.20 -9.56 12.79
CA THR A 214 1.29 -8.99 13.57
C THR A 214 0.89 -9.10 15.04
N SER A 215 1.69 -9.79 15.83
CA SER A 215 1.37 -10.18 17.21
C SER A 215 1.13 -9.00 18.17
N ASP A 216 1.75 -7.86 17.91
CA ASP A 216 1.54 -6.59 18.63
C ASP A 216 0.84 -5.54 17.75
N GLY A 217 0.08 -6.00 16.76
CA GLY A 217 -0.65 -5.15 15.83
C GLY A 217 -1.68 -4.26 16.54
N ASP A 218 -2.36 -4.80 17.56
CA ASP A 218 -3.32 -4.05 18.37
C ASP A 218 -2.67 -2.86 19.08
N GLU A 219 -1.45 -3.00 19.61
CA GLU A 219 -0.71 -1.90 20.22
C GLU A 219 -0.36 -0.81 19.21
N VAL A 220 -0.03 -1.18 17.97
CA VAL A 220 0.18 -0.21 16.88
C VAL A 220 -1.14 0.47 16.51
N MET A 221 -2.22 -0.29 16.35
CA MET A 221 -3.53 0.25 16.02
C MET A 221 -4.07 1.17 17.11
N ASN A 222 -3.77 0.91 18.38
CA ASN A 222 -4.10 1.81 19.49
C ASN A 222 -3.38 3.17 19.41
N LEU A 223 -2.14 3.20 18.90
CA LEU A 223 -1.43 4.47 18.65
C LEU A 223 -2.05 5.26 17.49
N LEU A 224 -2.61 4.56 16.51
CA LEU A 224 -3.25 5.14 15.32
C LEU A 224 -4.71 5.53 15.55
N ALA A 225 -5.42 4.86 16.46
CA ALA A 225 -6.85 5.04 16.72
C ALA A 225 -7.30 6.50 17.00
N PRO A 226 -6.49 7.37 17.64
CA PRO A 226 -6.87 8.77 17.82
C PRO A 226 -6.87 9.61 16.54
N TYR A 227 -6.32 9.12 15.42
CA TYR A 227 -6.24 9.85 14.16
C TYR A 227 -7.42 9.52 13.26
N GLU A 228 -8.03 10.54 12.68
CA GLU A 228 -9.28 10.42 11.93
C GLU A 228 -9.10 9.82 10.53
N ASN A 229 -7.90 9.94 9.95
CA ASN A 229 -7.60 9.60 8.57
C ASN A 229 -6.39 8.67 8.51
N VAL A 230 -6.60 7.36 8.67
CA VAL A 230 -5.53 6.35 8.68
C VAL A 230 -5.74 5.33 7.58
N THR A 231 -4.71 5.14 6.76
CA THR A 231 -4.61 4.05 5.79
C THR A 231 -3.43 3.17 6.14
N VAL A 232 -3.63 1.85 6.16
CA VAL A 232 -2.59 0.84 6.33
C VAL A 232 -2.45 0.05 5.04
N LEU A 233 -1.23 -0.02 4.50
CA LEU A 233 -0.90 -0.78 3.30
C LEU A 233 -0.02 -1.96 3.67
N TYR A 234 -0.35 -3.15 3.16
CA TYR A 234 0.41 -4.35 3.48
C TYR A 234 0.50 -5.34 2.31
N GLY A 235 1.39 -6.33 2.46
CA GLY A 235 1.68 -7.40 1.51
C GLY A 235 1.37 -8.77 2.09
N HIS A 236 2.30 -9.74 1.94
CA HIS A 236 2.39 -11.02 2.68
C HIS A 236 1.30 -12.07 2.38
N ILE A 237 0.09 -11.62 2.05
CA ILE A 237 -1.05 -12.52 1.85
C ILE A 237 -1.18 -12.96 0.38
N HIS A 238 -0.42 -12.35 -0.54
CA HIS A 238 -0.42 -12.62 -1.98
C HIS A 238 -1.80 -12.55 -2.64
N ARG A 239 -2.67 -11.73 -2.05
CA ARG A 239 -4.07 -11.58 -2.42
C ARG A 239 -4.47 -10.14 -2.20
N GLU A 240 -5.48 -9.73 -2.94
CA GLU A 240 -6.18 -8.51 -2.63
C GLU A 240 -7.06 -8.74 -1.40
N ASP A 241 -6.99 -7.80 -0.48
CA ASP A 241 -7.88 -7.71 0.67
C ASP A 241 -8.14 -6.22 0.99
N HIS A 242 -9.34 -5.96 1.49
CA HIS A 242 -9.72 -4.67 2.05
C HIS A 242 -10.45 -4.91 3.37
N HIS A 243 -9.90 -4.33 4.43
CA HIS A 243 -10.46 -4.41 5.77
C HIS A 243 -10.61 -3.01 6.41
N ALA A 244 -11.53 -2.89 7.36
CA ALA A 244 -11.77 -1.65 8.10
C ALA A 244 -11.82 -1.92 9.60
N ILE A 245 -10.99 -1.20 10.37
CA ILE A 245 -10.94 -1.27 11.84
C ILE A 245 -11.17 0.13 12.39
N GLY A 246 -12.37 0.35 12.96
CA GLY A 246 -12.79 1.69 13.35
C GLY A 246 -12.83 2.63 12.14
N HIS A 247 -12.01 3.68 12.15
CA HIS A 247 -11.86 4.61 11.03
C HIS A 247 -10.71 4.25 10.08
N SER A 248 -9.83 3.32 10.47
CA SER A 248 -8.67 2.92 9.69
C SER A 248 -9.06 1.99 8.54
N GLN A 249 -8.51 2.25 7.36
CA GLN A 249 -8.66 1.41 6.17
C GLN A 249 -7.39 0.62 5.90
N HIS A 250 -7.51 -0.66 5.57
CA HIS A 250 -6.38 -1.57 5.40
C HIS A 250 -6.43 -2.22 4.02
N TYR A 251 -5.34 -2.17 3.27
CA TYR A 251 -5.29 -2.67 1.90
C TYR A 251 -4.10 -3.59 1.67
N ALA A 252 -4.38 -4.82 1.25
CA ALA A 252 -3.36 -5.73 0.77
C ALA A 252 -3.14 -5.57 -0.73
N ALA A 253 -1.88 -5.51 -1.15
CA ALA A 253 -1.53 -5.67 -2.56
C ALA A 253 -1.39 -7.16 -2.91
N ARG A 254 -1.72 -7.49 -4.16
CA ARG A 254 -1.36 -8.79 -4.74
C ARG A 254 0.15 -8.87 -4.91
N SER A 255 0.67 -10.09 -4.86
CA SER A 255 2.07 -10.35 -5.21
C SER A 255 2.31 -10.14 -6.69
N LEU A 256 3.53 -9.72 -7.03
CA LEU A 256 3.99 -9.71 -8.42
C LEU A 256 4.34 -11.10 -8.93
N SER A 257 4.68 -12.04 -8.05
CA SER A 257 5.35 -13.29 -8.44
C SER A 257 4.44 -14.53 -8.41
N PHE A 258 3.59 -14.69 -7.39
CA PHE A 258 2.66 -15.82 -7.30
C PHE A 258 1.49 -15.51 -6.36
N ALA A 259 0.37 -16.19 -6.51
CA ALA A 259 -0.83 -15.97 -5.67
C ALA A 259 -1.08 -17.15 -4.73
N PHE A 260 -1.66 -16.88 -3.55
CA PHE A 260 -2.22 -17.92 -2.68
C PHE A 260 -3.70 -18.16 -2.97
N PRO A 261 -4.22 -19.39 -2.75
CA PRO A 261 -5.63 -19.70 -2.90
C PRO A 261 -6.47 -18.98 -1.84
N ASP A 262 -7.78 -19.06 -2.02
CA ASP A 262 -8.75 -18.55 -1.07
C ASP A 262 -8.69 -19.41 0.22
N PRO A 263 -8.31 -18.83 1.38
CA PRO A 263 -8.12 -19.59 2.62
C PRO A 263 -9.42 -20.14 3.21
N ASP A 264 -10.58 -19.70 2.71
CA ASP A 264 -11.89 -20.25 3.10
C ASP A 264 -12.27 -21.47 2.25
N LYS A 265 -11.53 -21.74 1.17
CA LYS A 265 -11.79 -22.85 0.25
C LYS A 265 -10.77 -23.98 0.35
N VAL A 266 -9.61 -23.72 0.94
CA VAL A 266 -8.49 -24.66 0.99
C VAL A 266 -7.81 -24.56 2.34
N GLU A 267 -7.41 -25.69 2.92
CA GLU A 267 -6.68 -25.71 4.20
C GLU A 267 -5.18 -25.46 4.00
N ASP A 268 -4.60 -25.96 2.91
CA ASP A 268 -3.17 -25.84 2.62
C ASP A 268 -2.82 -24.47 1.99
N LYS A 269 -1.97 -23.68 2.68
CA LYS A 269 -1.30 -22.50 2.14
C LYS A 269 -0.20 -22.91 1.15
N LYS A 270 -0.58 -23.18 -0.11
CA LYS A 270 0.33 -23.47 -1.22
C LYS A 270 0.08 -22.50 -2.38
N PRO A 271 1.12 -22.01 -3.09
CA PRO A 271 0.91 -21.16 -4.25
C PRO A 271 -0.02 -21.81 -5.28
N ILE A 272 -0.89 -21.00 -5.89
CA ILE A 272 -1.74 -21.45 -7.01
C ILE A 272 -0.83 -21.90 -8.15
N PRO A 273 -1.07 -23.08 -8.76
CA PRO A 273 -0.29 -23.54 -9.91
C PRO A 273 -0.32 -22.51 -11.04
N PHE A 274 0.85 -22.29 -11.66
CA PHE A 274 0.97 -21.38 -12.78
C PHE A 274 0.09 -21.82 -13.96
N ASP A 275 -0.73 -20.89 -14.45
CA ASP A 275 -1.55 -21.07 -15.63
C ASP A 275 -0.86 -20.41 -16.83
N LYS A 276 -0.28 -21.23 -17.72
CA LYS A 276 0.42 -20.74 -18.92
C LYS A 276 -0.49 -19.97 -19.89
N ASP A 277 -1.80 -20.21 -19.85
CA ASP A 277 -2.77 -19.56 -20.73
C ASP A 277 -3.21 -18.22 -20.12
N GLN A 278 -3.01 -18.03 -18.81
CA GLN A 278 -3.29 -16.78 -18.07
C GLN A 278 -2.14 -16.46 -17.09
N PRO A 279 -0.92 -16.20 -17.60
CA PRO A 279 0.32 -16.21 -16.80
C PRO A 279 0.36 -15.17 -15.68
N PHE A 280 -0.47 -14.15 -15.73
CA PHE A 280 -0.52 -13.08 -14.72
C PHE A 280 -1.85 -13.01 -13.98
N LYS A 281 -2.70 -14.03 -14.13
CA LYS A 281 -3.97 -14.10 -13.42
C LYS A 281 -3.72 -14.04 -11.92
N ASN A 282 -4.42 -13.14 -11.23
CA ASN A 282 -4.26 -12.87 -9.80
C ASN A 282 -2.92 -12.19 -9.40
N LEU A 283 -2.13 -11.73 -10.36
CA LEU A 283 -0.93 -10.91 -10.15
C LEU A 283 -1.22 -9.50 -10.65
N GLY A 284 -0.69 -8.48 -9.99
CA GLY A 284 -1.03 -7.13 -10.43
C GLY A 284 -0.27 -6.01 -9.74
N LEU A 285 -0.42 -4.84 -10.33
CA LEU A 285 0.04 -3.56 -9.82
C LEU A 285 -1.19 -2.81 -9.31
N ARG A 286 -1.10 -2.17 -8.15
CA ARG A 286 -2.19 -1.33 -7.64
C ARG A 286 -1.89 0.15 -7.92
N VAL A 287 -2.70 0.76 -8.78
CA VAL A 287 -2.63 2.20 -9.07
C VAL A 287 -3.64 2.93 -8.19
N VAL A 288 -3.16 3.91 -7.43
CA VAL A 288 -3.98 4.75 -6.55
C VAL A 288 -4.02 6.16 -7.11
N SER A 289 -5.21 6.63 -7.53
CA SER A 289 -5.39 7.93 -8.19
C SER A 289 -6.48 8.79 -7.52
N GLN A 290 -6.22 10.10 -7.40
CA GLN A 290 -7.20 11.11 -7.00
C GLN A 290 -7.76 11.83 -8.24
N THR A 291 -9.09 11.94 -8.39
CA THR A 291 -9.73 12.71 -9.48
C THR A 291 -10.68 13.78 -8.92
N PRO A 292 -10.70 15.03 -9.46
CA PRO A 292 -11.63 16.06 -9.03
C PRO A 292 -13.09 15.68 -9.35
N GLY A 293 -14.00 15.80 -8.37
CA GLY A 293 -15.42 15.50 -8.52
C GLY A 293 -16.17 16.52 -9.39
N ARG A 294 -17.03 16.04 -10.31
CA ARG A 294 -17.81 16.88 -11.24
C ARG A 294 -19.08 17.50 -10.62
N ALA A 295 -19.33 17.30 -9.34
CA ALA A 295 -20.42 17.92 -8.59
C ALA A 295 -19.95 18.25 -7.17
N ALA A 296 -20.41 19.40 -6.66
CA ALA A 296 -19.99 20.02 -5.40
C ALA A 296 -19.52 19.05 -4.29
N GLY A 297 -18.20 19.02 -4.08
CA GLY A 297 -17.60 18.76 -2.76
C GLY A 297 -17.26 17.31 -2.38
N VAL A 298 -17.29 16.35 -3.30
CA VAL A 298 -16.74 15.01 -3.02
C VAL A 298 -15.82 14.61 -4.17
N ASP A 299 -14.51 14.74 -3.97
CA ASP A 299 -13.55 14.08 -4.85
C ASP A 299 -13.61 12.57 -4.56
N SER A 300 -13.64 11.77 -5.62
CA SER A 300 -13.67 10.32 -5.52
C SER A 300 -12.29 9.77 -5.87
N VAL A 301 -11.81 8.82 -5.10
CA VAL A 301 -10.67 8.01 -5.51
C VAL A 301 -11.15 6.80 -6.24
N THR A 302 -10.34 6.44 -7.22
CA THR A 302 -10.40 5.13 -7.84
C THR A 302 -9.14 4.36 -7.43
N VAL A 303 -9.31 3.28 -6.65
CA VAL A 303 -8.31 2.23 -6.56
C VAL A 303 -8.53 1.33 -7.75
N LYS A 304 -7.51 1.19 -8.60
CA LYS A 304 -7.58 0.32 -9.77
C LYS A 304 -6.48 -0.72 -9.68
N ASP A 305 -6.88 -1.96 -9.51
CA ASP A 305 -6.00 -3.09 -9.74
C ASP A 305 -5.77 -3.24 -11.24
N VAL A 306 -4.50 -3.30 -11.63
CA VAL A 306 -4.06 -3.53 -12.99
C VAL A 306 -3.43 -4.91 -13.02
N GLU A 307 -4.13 -5.87 -13.62
CA GLU A 307 -3.52 -7.16 -13.97
C GLU A 307 -2.40 -6.92 -14.98
N LEU A 308 -1.24 -7.55 -14.74
CA LEU A 308 -0.11 -7.48 -15.66
C LEU A 308 -0.47 -8.25 -16.95
N ALA A 309 -1.03 -7.63 -17.99
CA ALA A 309 -1.34 -8.35 -19.22
C ALA A 309 -0.17 -8.30 -20.23
N MET A 310 0.17 -9.43 -20.88
CA MET A 310 0.97 -9.44 -22.11
C MET A 310 0.05 -9.19 -23.32
N ASN A 311 0.47 -8.27 -24.20
CA ASN A 311 -0.21 -8.05 -25.50
C ASN A 311 -0.29 -9.32 -26.37
N GLU A 312 0.55 -10.33 -26.13
CA GLU A 312 0.65 -11.51 -26.99
C GLU A 312 -0.33 -12.65 -26.65
N TYR A 313 -1.00 -12.66 -25.48
CA TYR A 313 -1.69 -13.88 -25.02
C TYR A 313 -3.19 -13.77 -24.70
N SER A 314 -3.76 -12.58 -24.43
CA SER A 314 -5.15 -12.51 -23.94
C SER A 314 -6.19 -12.00 -24.92
N GLY A 315 -5.83 -11.38 -26.05
CA GLY A 315 -6.82 -10.79 -26.98
C GLY A 315 -7.84 -9.83 -26.33
N THR A 316 -7.62 -9.43 -25.07
CA THR A 316 -8.46 -8.54 -24.27
C THR A 316 -7.55 -7.52 -23.60
N GLU A 317 -7.74 -6.27 -23.99
CA GLU A 317 -6.85 -5.15 -23.69
C GLU A 317 -7.09 -4.61 -22.27
N GLY A 318 -6.40 -5.17 -21.27
CA GLY A 318 -6.28 -4.53 -19.95
C GLY A 318 -5.49 -3.20 -20.01
N PHE A 319 -4.55 -3.10 -20.95
CA PHE A 319 -3.57 -2.00 -21.06
C PHE A 319 -4.15 -0.71 -21.67
N ASN A 320 -5.08 -0.80 -22.64
CA ASN A 320 -5.64 0.37 -23.33
C ASN A 320 -6.59 1.23 -22.48
N GLN A 321 -6.97 0.80 -21.28
CA GLN A 321 -7.69 1.66 -20.35
C GLN A 321 -6.77 2.69 -19.65
N LEU A 322 -5.46 2.45 -19.57
CA LEU A 322 -4.49 3.42 -19.01
C LEU A 322 -4.05 4.46 -20.05
N LEU A 323 -4.12 4.12 -21.33
CA LEU A 323 -3.67 4.96 -22.44
C LEU A 323 -4.77 5.85 -23.05
N LYS A 324 -6.04 5.62 -22.67
CA LYS A 324 -7.10 6.56 -23.05
C LYS A 324 -6.90 7.86 -22.27
N PRO A 325 -6.72 9.01 -22.95
CA PRO A 325 -6.81 10.29 -22.27
C PRO A 325 -8.12 10.32 -21.51
N ALA A 326 -8.08 10.75 -20.25
CA ALA A 326 -9.30 11.16 -19.57
C ALA A 326 -9.95 12.22 -20.47
N THR A 327 -11.04 11.85 -21.14
CA THR A 327 -11.81 12.79 -21.94
C THR A 327 -12.59 13.62 -20.93
N PHE A 328 -12.15 14.87 -20.77
CA PHE A 328 -12.75 15.87 -19.88
C PHE A 328 -14.23 16.10 -20.22
#